data_AF-A0A3D4B2C3-F1
#
_entry.id   AF-A0A3D4B2C3-F1
#
_cell.length_a   1.000
_cell.length_b   1.000
_cell.length_c   1.000
_cell.angle_alpha   90.00
_cell.angle_beta   90.00
_cell.angle_gamma   90.00
#
_symmetry.space_group_name_H-M   'P 1'
#
loop_
_entity.id
_entity.type
_entity.pdbx_description
1 polymer ?
#
loop_
_entity_poly.entity_id
_entity_poly.type
_entity_poly.pdbx_seq_one_letter_code
_entity_poly.pdbx_strand_id
1 'polypeptide(L)'
;LSRDLLFARFATGQSSATVPTVEEAAQYQFSPQERAFLDDKFRHAAVGDPAQVKQKIDQLMEQFGADELMAVTITYDFDARVRSYELLAEMYR
;
A
#
# COMPACT_ATOMS: atom_id res chain seq x y z
N LEU A 1 0.35 -7.69 0.95
CA LEU A 1 0.98 -8.90 0.40
C LEU A 1 1.56 -8.68 -1.00
N SER A 2 0.75 -8.55 -2.06
CA SER A 2 1.24 -8.38 -3.45
C SER A 2 2.16 -7.16 -3.63
N ARG A 3 1.73 -6.00 -3.12
CA ARG A 3 2.55 -4.77 -3.04
C ARG A 3 3.88 -5.00 -2.30
N ASP A 4 3.84 -5.74 -1.21
CA ASP A 4 5.00 -5.90 -0.35
C ASP A 4 6.05 -6.78 -1.04
N LEU A 5 5.62 -7.86 -1.70
CA LEU A 5 6.50 -8.68 -2.54
C LEU A 5 7.11 -7.87 -3.70
N LEU A 6 6.31 -7.02 -4.36
CA LEU A 6 6.81 -6.15 -5.42
C LEU A 6 7.99 -5.30 -4.92
N PHE A 7 7.86 -4.67 -3.76
CA PHE A 7 8.89 -3.78 -3.24
C PHE A 7 10.09 -4.50 -2.60
N ALA A 8 9.90 -5.69 -2.03
CA ALA A 8 11.02 -6.54 -1.63
C ALA A 8 11.87 -6.94 -2.84
N ARG A 9 11.23 -7.32 -3.95
CA ARG A 9 11.92 -7.61 -5.22
C ARG A 9 12.65 -6.39 -5.77
N PHE A 10 12.04 -5.20 -5.73
CA PHE A 10 12.73 -3.97 -6.13
C PHE A 10 13.98 -3.68 -5.29
N ALA A 11 13.89 -3.83 -3.96
CA ALA A 11 15.01 -3.58 -3.05
C ALA A 11 16.17 -4.56 -3.25
N THR A 12 15.88 -5.79 -3.70
CA THR A 12 16.87 -6.86 -3.91
C THR A 12 17.35 -6.98 -5.37
N GLY A 13 16.92 -6.08 -6.26
CA GLY A 13 17.31 -6.09 -7.67
C GLY A 13 16.61 -7.15 -8.53
N GLN A 14 15.57 -7.81 -8.01
CA GLN A 14 14.79 -8.84 -8.69
C GLN A 14 13.55 -8.26 -9.38
N SER A 15 13.67 -7.07 -9.99
CA SER A 15 12.53 -6.28 -10.44
C SER A 15 11.58 -7.07 -11.37
N SER A 16 10.28 -6.92 -11.11
CA SER A 16 9.21 -7.48 -11.92
C SER A 16 8.54 -6.37 -12.72
N ALA A 17 8.17 -6.65 -13.97
CA ALA A 17 7.42 -5.72 -14.80
C ALA A 17 5.97 -5.51 -14.31
N THR A 18 5.44 -6.46 -13.54
CA THR A 18 4.06 -6.49 -13.06
C THR A 18 4.01 -6.63 -11.54
N VAL A 19 2.87 -6.21 -10.96
CA VAL A 19 2.56 -6.50 -9.57
C VAL A 19 2.40 -8.02 -9.42
N PRO A 20 3.06 -8.68 -8.45
CA PRO A 20 2.91 -10.11 -8.21
C PRO A 20 1.48 -10.48 -7.83
N THR A 21 1.08 -11.71 -8.13
CA THR A 21 -0.20 -12.27 -7.69
C THR A 21 -0.29 -12.34 -6.16
N VAL A 22 -1.50 -12.46 -5.62
CA VAL A 22 -1.70 -12.62 -4.18
C VAL A 22 -1.15 -13.98 -3.72
N GLU A 23 -1.31 -15.01 -4.55
CA GLU A 23 -0.85 -16.37 -4.31
C GLU A 23 0.68 -16.44 -4.21
N GLU A 24 1.40 -15.83 -5.17
CA GLU A 24 2.87 -15.74 -5.12
C GLU A 24 3.33 -15.00 -3.86
N ALA A 25 2.69 -13.89 -3.52
CA ALA A 25 3.03 -13.11 -2.34
C ALA A 25 2.77 -13.86 -1.04
N ALA A 26 1.73 -14.70 -0.98
CA ALA A 26 1.43 -15.53 0.18
C ALA A 26 2.44 -16.67 0.38
N GLN A 27 3.04 -17.17 -0.70
CA GLN A 27 4.07 -18.22 -0.65
C GLN A 27 5.47 -17.67 -0.37
N TYR A 28 5.69 -16.37 -0.55
CA TYR A 28 7.01 -15.76 -0.39
C TYR A 28 7.39 -15.59 1.10
N GLN A 29 8.55 -16.14 1.45
CA GLN A 29 9.13 -15.97 2.78
C GLN A 29 10.13 -14.83 2.77
N PHE A 30 9.70 -13.65 3.17
CA PHE A 30 10.64 -12.54 3.31
C PHE A 30 11.66 -12.79 4.45
N SER A 31 12.86 -12.25 4.28
CA SER A 31 13.92 -12.18 5.28
C SER A 31 13.64 -11.08 6.30
N PRO A 32 14.21 -11.15 7.52
CA PRO A 32 14.07 -10.07 8.52
C PRO A 32 14.41 -8.68 7.98
N GLN A 33 15.42 -8.58 7.11
CA GLN A 33 15.84 -7.34 6.46
C GLN A 33 14.76 -6.80 5.51
N GLU A 34 14.12 -7.66 4.72
CA GLU A 34 13.01 -7.25 3.86
C GLU A 34 11.79 -6.81 4.66
N ARG A 35 11.46 -7.46 5.78
CA ARG A 35 10.35 -7.00 6.65
C ARG A 35 10.66 -5.60 7.19
N ALA A 36 11.85 -5.40 7.75
CA ALA A 36 12.27 -4.10 8.27
C ALA A 36 12.24 -2.99 7.21
N PHE A 37 12.68 -3.30 5.98
CA PHE A 37 12.59 -2.38 4.84
C PHE A 37 11.13 -2.04 4.52
N LEU A 38 10.23 -3.02 4.47
CA LEU A 38 8.82 -2.82 4.15
C LEU A 38 8.10 -2.02 5.23
N ASP A 39 8.40 -2.29 6.50
CA ASP A 39 7.83 -1.58 7.66
C ASP A 39 8.22 -0.10 7.65
N ASP A 40 9.48 0.21 7.33
CA ASP A 40 9.94 1.59 7.15
C ASP A 40 9.28 2.25 5.93
N LYS A 41 9.32 1.56 4.78
CA LYS A 41 8.78 2.05 3.52
C LYS A 41 7.29 2.38 3.58
N PHE A 42 6.51 1.57 4.29
CA PHE A 42 5.06 1.71 4.37
C PHE A 42 4.56 2.24 5.72
N ARG A 43 5.43 2.86 6.52
CA ARG A 43 5.06 3.45 7.83
C ARG A 43 3.92 4.47 7.76
N HIS A 44 3.77 5.14 6.61
CA HIS A 44 2.70 6.10 6.35
C HIS A 44 1.58 5.54 5.43
N ALA A 45 1.59 4.24 5.11
CA ALA A 45 0.50 3.66 4.35
C ALA A 45 -0.78 3.58 5.20
N ALA A 46 -1.90 4.00 4.62
CA ALA A 46 -3.23 3.80 5.19
C ALA A 46 -3.82 2.50 4.61
N VAL A 47 -3.93 1.46 5.44
CA VAL A 47 -4.44 0.13 5.04
C VAL A 47 -5.40 -0.35 6.12
N GLY A 48 -6.61 -0.73 5.72
CA GLY A 48 -7.66 -1.17 6.64
C GLY A 48 -9.05 -1.03 6.04
N ASP A 49 -10.06 -1.04 6.90
CA ASP A 49 -11.41 -0.63 6.53
C ASP A 49 -11.50 0.90 6.28
N PRO A 50 -12.61 1.41 5.72
CA PRO A 50 -12.75 2.83 5.43
C PRO A 50 -12.54 3.75 6.66
N ALA A 51 -13.05 3.39 7.83
CA ALA A 51 -12.90 4.23 9.02
C ALA A 51 -11.43 4.33 9.46
N GLN A 52 -10.72 3.20 9.46
CA GLN A 52 -9.29 3.14 9.77
C GLN A 52 -8.45 3.93 8.76
N VAL A 53 -8.76 3.78 7.48
CA VAL A 53 -8.05 4.49 6.39
C VAL A 53 -8.28 6.00 6.51
N LYS A 54 -9.52 6.44 6.70
CA LYS A 54 -9.84 7.86 6.87
C LYS A 54 -9.11 8.46 8.06
N GLN A 55 -9.17 7.79 9.22
CA GLN A 55 -8.48 8.25 10.42
C GLN A 55 -6.98 8.40 10.18
N LYS A 56 -6.34 7.42 9.53
CA LYS A 56 -4.90 7.46 9.24
C LYS A 56 -4.55 8.58 8.27
N ILE A 57 -5.36 8.81 7.24
CA ILE A 57 -5.16 9.89 6.27
C ILE A 57 -5.28 11.25 6.97
N ASP A 58 -6.35 11.48 7.72
CA ASP A 58 -6.58 12.76 8.40
C ASP A 58 -5.42 13.09 9.36
N GLN A 59 -4.91 12.10 10.09
CA GLN A 59 -3.72 12.25 10.94
C GLN A 59 -2.47 12.64 10.15
N LEU A 60 -2.24 12.04 8.98
CA LEU A 60 -1.07 12.37 8.14
C LEU A 60 -1.20 13.77 7.55
N MET A 61 -2.40 14.15 7.09
CA MET A 61 -2.68 15.49 6.55
C MET A 61 -2.41 16.56 7.60
N GLU A 62 -2.89 16.37 8.83
CA GLU A 62 -2.62 17.26 9.96
C GLU A 62 -1.13 17.30 10.30
N GLN A 63 -0.48 16.13 10.42
CA GLN A 63 0.94 16.02 10.77
C GLN A 63 1.86 16.75 9.79
N PHE A 64 1.56 16.66 8.49
CA PHE A 64 2.37 17.27 7.44
C PHE A 64 1.88 18.67 7.03
N GLY A 65 0.75 19.15 7.58
CA GLY A 65 0.15 20.42 7.19
C GLY A 65 -0.21 20.47 5.71
N ALA A 66 -0.71 19.35 5.17
CA ALA A 66 -1.03 19.22 3.76
C ALA A 66 -2.49 19.60 3.48
N ASP A 67 -2.71 20.35 2.41
CA ASP A 67 -4.05 20.73 1.95
C ASP A 67 -4.63 19.75 0.90
N GLU A 68 -3.75 18.96 0.25
CA GLU A 68 -4.12 17.99 -0.78
C GLU A 68 -3.48 16.62 -0.53
N LEU A 69 -4.22 15.56 -0.88
CA LEU A 69 -3.74 14.16 -0.84
C LEU A 69 -3.70 13.57 -2.25
N MET A 70 -2.52 13.11 -2.67
CA MET A 70 -2.38 12.27 -3.87
C MET A 70 -2.34 10.79 -3.48
N ALA A 71 -3.40 10.04 -3.77
CA ALA A 71 -3.53 8.64 -3.39
C ALA A 71 -2.96 7.67 -4.45
N VAL A 72 -2.06 6.77 -4.02
CA VAL A 72 -1.52 5.69 -4.86
C VAL A 72 -1.88 4.33 -4.25
N THR A 73 -2.65 3.54 -5.00
CA THR A 73 -3.00 2.17 -4.62
C THR A 73 -2.31 1.17 -5.53
N ILE A 74 -1.44 0.34 -4.96
CA ILE A 74 -0.75 -0.75 -5.66
C ILE A 74 -1.32 -2.08 -5.17
N THR A 75 -2.04 -2.76 -6.05
CA THR A 75 -2.58 -4.10 -5.82
C THR A 75 -2.55 -4.87 -7.15
N TYR A 76 -2.58 -6.20 -7.06
CA TYR A 76 -2.58 -7.08 -8.22
C TYR A 76 -3.88 -6.96 -9.02
N ASP A 77 -5.00 -7.00 -8.31
CA ASP A 77 -6.33 -7.03 -8.89
C ASP A 77 -6.80 -5.61 -9.27
N PHE A 78 -7.17 -5.42 -10.53
CA PHE A 78 -7.56 -4.11 -11.04
C PHE A 78 -8.88 -3.62 -10.44
N ASP A 79 -9.87 -4.50 -10.29
CA ASP A 79 -11.19 -4.15 -9.78
C ASP A 79 -11.12 -3.78 -8.29
N ALA A 80 -10.29 -4.48 -7.52
CA ALA A 80 -9.96 -4.12 -6.14
C ALA A 80 -9.30 -2.74 -6.05
N ARG A 81 -8.45 -2.38 -7.02
CA ARG A 81 -7.86 -1.04 -7.09
C ARG A 81 -8.92 0.02 -7.35
N VAL A 82 -9.82 -0.20 -8.31
CA VAL A 82 -10.93 0.71 -8.60
C VAL A 82 -11.81 0.87 -7.36
N ARG A 83 -12.20 -0.23 -6.72
CA ARG A 83 -13.01 -0.22 -5.51
C ARG A 83 -12.37 0.55 -4.36
N SER A 84 -11.05 0.44 -4.20
CA SER A 84 -10.31 1.24 -3.21
C SER A 84 -10.44 2.73 -3.46
N TYR A 85 -10.41 3.18 -4.72
CA TYR A 85 -10.58 4.60 -5.06
C TYR A 85 -12.02 5.08 -4.91
N GLU A 86 -13.02 4.24 -5.21
CA GLU A 86 -14.43 4.55 -4.94
C GLU A 86 -14.68 4.79 -3.45
N LEU A 87 -14.16 3.89 -2.59
CA LEU A 87 -14.26 4.05 -1.14
C LEU A 87 -13.56 5.32 -0.65
N LEU A 88 -12.37 5.63 -1.20
CA LEU A 88 -11.67 6.89 -0.91
C LEU A 88 -12.52 8.11 -1.29
N ALA A 89 -13.13 8.11 -2.47
CA ALA A 89 -14.00 9.18 -2.90
C ALA A 89 -15.26 9.31 -2.02
N GLU A 90 -15.87 8.20 -1.61
CA GLU A 90 -17.02 8.19 -0.71
C GLU A 90 -16.70 8.77 0.67
N MET A 91 -15.48 8.57 1.19
CA MET A 91 -15.05 9.07 2.50
C MET A 91 -14.83 10.59 2.57
N TYR A 92 -14.58 11.24 1.43
CA TYR A 92 -14.25 12.67 1.30
C TYR A 92 -15.22 13.42 0.37
N ARG A 93 -16.38 12.82 0.11
CA ARG A 93 -17.48 13.42 -0.65
C ARG A 93 -18.31 14.40 0.19
#